data_AF-A0A2H1KVD1-F1
#
_entry.id   AF-A0A2H1KVD1-F1
#
_cell.length_a   1.000
_cell.length_b   1.000
_cell.length_c   1.000
_cell.angle_alpha   90.00
_cell.angle_beta   90.00
_cell.angle_gamma   90.00
#
_symmetry.space_group_name_H-M   'P 1'
#
loop_
_entity.id
_entity.type
_entity.pdbx_description
1 polymer ?
#
loop_
_entity_poly.entity_id
_entity_poly.type
_entity_poly.pdbx_seq_one_letter_code
_entity_poly.pdbx_strand_id
1 'polypeptide(L)'
;MSKHLSVRGVKMMLSHAGIDTHELTFTRHDRSGHHDAGMQQGRYVEKVDIEVSGSKSARGSVRTALFDRGVECTPYPERDFFSRGDFPQ
;
A
#
# COMPACT_ATOMS: atom_id res chain seq x y z
N MET A 1 4.59 -6.50 -14.39
CA MET A 1 3.81 -5.66 -13.46
C MET A 1 4.75 -5.11 -12.39
N SER A 2 4.57 -3.87 -11.93
CA SER A 2 5.38 -3.30 -10.84
C SER A 2 5.24 -4.15 -9.58
N LYS A 3 6.37 -4.63 -9.02
CA LYS A 3 6.38 -5.39 -7.75
C LYS A 3 5.82 -4.59 -6.59
N HIS A 4 5.95 -3.25 -6.64
CA HIS A 4 5.56 -2.37 -5.54
C HIS A 4 4.24 -1.67 -5.78
N LEU A 5 3.48 -1.52 -4.69
CA LEU A 5 2.30 -0.66 -4.63
C LEU A 5 2.72 0.81 -4.80
N SER A 6 1.90 1.60 -5.46
CA SER A 6 2.12 3.05 -5.60
C SER A 6 0.84 3.79 -5.25
N VAL A 7 0.96 5.04 -4.78
CA VAL A 7 -0.20 5.90 -4.48
C VAL A 7 -1.11 6.02 -5.70
N ARG A 8 -0.54 6.23 -6.90
CA ARG A 8 -1.31 6.29 -8.14
C ARG A 8 -2.04 4.98 -8.43
N GLY A 9 -1.37 3.84 -8.23
CA GLY A 9 -1.98 2.52 -8.38
C GLY A 9 -3.17 2.31 -7.44
N VAL A 10 -3.01 2.68 -6.16
CA VAL A 10 -4.09 2.62 -5.16
C VAL A 10 -5.27 3.51 -5.57
N LYS A 11 -5.01 4.78 -5.93
CA LYS A 11 -6.07 5.70 -6.37
C LYS A 11 -6.83 5.19 -7.59
N MET A 12 -6.13 4.60 -8.57
CA MET A 12 -6.79 3.99 -9.73
C MET A 12 -7.67 2.80 -9.30
N MET A 13 -7.16 1.90 -8.45
CA MET A 13 -7.93 0.76 -7.95
C MET A 13 -9.20 1.22 -7.21
N LEU A 14 -9.11 2.26 -6.39
CA LEU A 14 -10.24 2.83 -5.66
C LEU A 14 -11.24 3.53 -6.61
N SER A 15 -10.76 4.29 -7.58
CA SER A 15 -11.61 4.93 -8.59
C SER A 15 -12.38 3.88 -9.42
N HIS A 16 -11.74 2.79 -9.81
CA HIS A 16 -12.41 1.66 -10.48
C HIS A 16 -13.45 0.96 -9.60
N ALA A 17 -13.36 1.10 -8.28
CA ALA A 17 -14.34 0.58 -7.33
C ALA A 17 -15.44 1.61 -6.99
N GLY A 18 -15.42 2.81 -7.59
CA GLY A 18 -16.36 3.89 -7.27
C GLY A 18 -16.15 4.52 -5.90
N ILE A 19 -14.96 4.37 -5.29
CA ILE A 19 -14.64 4.96 -4.00
C ILE A 19 -14.13 6.38 -4.20
N ASP A 20 -14.80 7.33 -3.55
CA ASP A 20 -14.30 8.70 -3.45
C ASP A 20 -13.04 8.76 -2.57
N THR A 21 -12.01 9.42 -3.10
CA THR A 21 -10.72 9.60 -2.44
C THR A 21 -10.46 11.03 -1.98
N HIS A 22 -11.42 11.95 -2.15
CA HIS A 22 -11.28 13.36 -1.77
C HIS A 22 -11.00 13.57 -0.28
N GLU A 23 -11.62 12.76 0.59
CA GLU A 23 -11.42 12.82 2.06
C GLU A 23 -10.26 11.94 2.55
N LEU A 24 -9.51 11.31 1.63
CA LEU A 24 -8.43 10.38 1.97
C LEU A 24 -7.07 11.01 1.72
N THR A 25 -6.17 10.85 2.69
CA THR A 25 -4.76 11.18 2.52
C THR A 25 -3.96 9.92 2.26
N PHE A 26 -3.03 9.97 1.30
CA PHE A 26 -2.21 8.84 0.89
C PHE A 26 -0.73 9.18 1.06
N THR A 27 -0.04 8.39 1.87
CA THR A 27 1.41 8.57 2.11
C THR A 27 2.14 7.30 1.73
N ARG A 28 3.21 7.44 0.96
CA ARG A 28 4.07 6.32 0.57
C ARG A 28 5.17 6.14 1.62
N HIS A 29 5.34 4.91 2.10
CA HIS A 29 6.43 4.50 2.97
C HIS A 29 7.28 3.43 2.28
N ASP A 30 8.53 3.76 1.99
CA ASP A 30 9.48 2.81 1.43
C ASP A 30 10.17 2.04 2.57
N ARG A 31 9.94 0.73 2.65
CA ARG A 31 10.71 -0.18 3.50
C ARG A 31 11.92 -0.69 2.73
N SER A 32 13.08 -0.19 3.08
CA SER A 32 14.36 -0.70 2.58
C SER A 32 14.91 -1.77 3.50
N GLY A 33 15.37 -2.89 2.94
CA GLY A 33 16.20 -3.83 3.68
C GLY A 33 17.68 -3.68 3.33
N HIS A 34 18.52 -4.34 4.13
CA HIS A 34 19.95 -4.49 3.88
C HIS A 34 20.22 -5.96 3.56
N HIS A 35 20.86 -6.22 2.42
CA HIS A 35 21.32 -7.56 2.10
C HIS A 35 22.85 -7.57 2.18
N ASP A 36 23.39 -8.34 3.14
CA ASP A 36 24.83 -8.63 3.23
C ASP A 36 25.16 -9.76 2.24
N ALA A 37 25.10 -9.48 0.93
CA ALA A 37 25.78 -10.31 -0.06
C ALA A 37 27.14 -9.67 -0.35
N GLY A 38 28.21 -10.45 -0.21
CA GLY A 38 29.59 -9.99 -0.19
C GLY A 38 29.94 -8.90 -1.22
N MET A 39 30.62 -7.86 -0.73
CA MET A 39 31.34 -6.80 -1.45
C MET A 39 30.57 -5.67 -2.15
N GLN A 40 29.25 -5.54 -2.04
CA GLN A 40 28.57 -4.29 -2.45
C GLN A 40 27.38 -3.95 -1.54
N GLN A 41 27.53 -2.92 -0.71
CA GLN A 41 26.40 -2.34 0.05
C GLN A 41 25.51 -1.55 -0.91
N GLY A 42 24.46 -2.20 -1.43
CA GLY A 42 23.38 -1.55 -2.17
C GLY A 42 22.14 -1.42 -1.30
N ARG A 43 21.64 -0.20 -1.06
CA ARG A 43 20.32 0.01 -0.46
C ARG A 43 19.25 -0.21 -1.54
N TYR A 44 18.38 -1.19 -1.38
CA TYR A 44 17.23 -1.40 -2.26
C TYR A 44 15.92 -1.32 -1.47
N VAL A 45 14.83 -0.96 -2.16
CA VAL A 45 13.48 -0.94 -1.56
C VAL A 45 12.92 -2.36 -1.64
N GLU A 46 12.74 -2.98 -0.47
CA GLU A 46 12.19 -4.34 -0.37
C GLU A 46 10.67 -4.32 -0.49
N LYS A 47 10.02 -3.37 0.19
CA LYS A 47 8.56 -3.29 0.25
C LYS A 47 8.12 -1.83 0.25
N VAL A 48 6.94 -1.58 -0.30
CA VAL A 48 6.31 -0.26 -0.27
C VAL A 48 4.95 -0.39 0.37
N ASP A 49 4.75 0.37 1.44
CA ASP A 49 3.46 0.50 2.08
C ASP A 49 2.84 1.83 1.67
N ILE A 50 1.53 1.81 1.42
CA ILE A 50 0.73 3.01 1.24
C ILE A 50 -0.11 3.17 2.50
N GLU A 51 0.21 4.19 3.29
CA GLU A 51 -0.64 4.65 4.38
C GLU A 51 -1.84 5.37 3.79
N VAL A 52 -3.03 5.04 4.29
CA VAL A 52 -4.27 5.76 4.03
C VAL A 52 -4.84 6.23 5.35
N SER A 53 -5.03 7.54 5.48
CA SER A 53 -5.70 8.17 6.61
C SER A 53 -6.96 8.91 6.14
N GLY A 54 -7.88 9.15 7.08
CA GLY A 54 -9.20 9.72 6.81
C GLY A 54 -10.25 9.15 7.77
N SER A 55 -11.53 9.42 7.49
CA SER A 55 -12.63 8.94 8.31
C SER A 55 -12.64 7.41 8.40
N LYS A 56 -13.09 6.86 9.54
CA LYS A 56 -13.17 5.41 9.76
C LYS A 56 -14.04 4.71 8.70
N SER A 57 -15.11 5.39 8.27
CA SER A 57 -16.01 4.89 7.21
C SER A 57 -15.30 4.81 5.86
N ALA A 58 -14.65 5.90 5.43
CA ALA A 58 -13.93 5.93 4.16
C ALA A 58 -12.80 4.89 4.13
N ARG A 59 -12.03 4.76 5.23
CA ARG A 59 -11.02 3.70 5.37
C ARG A 59 -11.62 2.29 5.31
N GLY A 60 -12.79 2.07 5.90
CA GLY A 60 -13.53 0.81 5.80
C GLY A 60 -13.81 0.41 4.34
N SER A 61 -14.31 1.35 3.53
CA SER A 61 -14.55 1.12 2.09
C SER A 61 -13.27 0.82 1.32
N VAL A 62 -12.18 1.54 1.62
CA VAL A 62 -10.86 1.32 1.02
C VAL A 62 -10.36 -0.11 1.29
N ARG A 63 -10.50 -0.60 2.54
CA ARG A 63 -10.08 -1.96 2.91
C ARG A 63 -10.76 -3.00 2.04
N THR A 64 -12.09 -2.93 1.92
CA THR A 64 -12.87 -3.89 1.13
C THR A 64 -12.42 -3.87 -0.34
N ALA A 65 -12.34 -2.69 -0.96
CA ALA A 65 -12.00 -2.59 -2.38
C ALA A 65 -10.56 -3.00 -2.72
N LEU A 66 -9.63 -2.83 -1.79
CA LEU A 66 -8.24 -3.23 -1.98
C LEU A 66 -8.02 -4.72 -1.67
N PHE A 67 -8.75 -5.27 -0.70
CA PHE A 67 -8.75 -6.70 -0.39
C PHE A 67 -9.18 -7.54 -1.60
N ASP A 68 -10.25 -7.13 -2.30
CA ASP A 68 -10.72 -7.79 -3.53
C ASP A 68 -9.67 -7.81 -4.66
N ARG A 69 -8.62 -6.99 -4.54
CA ARG A 69 -7.51 -6.89 -5.50
C ARG A 69 -6.22 -7.53 -4.98
N GLY A 70 -6.31 -8.33 -3.91
CA GLY A 70 -5.17 -9.02 -3.30
C GLY A 70 -4.16 -8.08 -2.64
N VAL A 71 -4.59 -6.88 -2.23
CA VAL A 71 -3.75 -5.96 -1.47
C VAL A 71 -3.99 -6.21 0.01
N GLU A 72 -2.91 -6.48 0.73
CA GLU A 72 -2.95 -6.71 2.18
C GLU A 72 -3.12 -5.40 2.93
N CYS A 73 -3.80 -5.45 4.07
CA CYS A 73 -4.07 -4.30 4.92
C CYS A 73 -3.69 -4.58 6.37
N THR A 74 -2.90 -3.67 6.96
CA THR A 74 -2.63 -3.60 8.40
C THR A 74 -3.37 -2.40 8.99
N PRO A 75 -4.51 -2.60 9.67
CA PRO A 75 -5.34 -1.51 10.18
C PRO A 75 -4.81 -0.93 11.50
N TYR A 76 -4.90 0.39 11.66
CA TYR A 76 -4.64 1.12 12.91
C TYR A 76 -5.82 2.03 13.27
N PRO A 77 -5.89 2.55 14.52
CA PRO A 77 -7.01 3.38 14.96
C PRO A 77 -7.31 4.59 14.05
N GLU A 78 -6.29 5.24 13.50
CA GLU A 78 -6.43 6.49 12.70
C GLU A 78 -5.98 6.37 11.25
N ARG A 79 -5.29 5.28 10.90
CA ARG A 79 -4.69 5.04 9.57
C ARG A 79 -4.64 3.56 9.25
N ASP A 80 -4.50 3.22 7.98
CA ASP A 80 -4.28 1.85 7.53
C ASP A 80 -3.08 1.78 6.60
N PHE A 81 -2.31 0.70 6.66
CA PHE A 81 -1.17 0.48 5.78
C PHE A 81 -1.48 -0.62 4.79
N PHE A 82 -1.31 -0.33 3.51
CA PHE A 82 -1.58 -1.26 2.42
C PHE A 82 -0.29 -1.66 1.73
N SER A 83 -0.13 -2.96 1.46
CA SER A 83 1.04 -3.46 0.77
C SER A 83 0.67 -4.59 -0.19
N ARG A 84 1.47 -4.79 -1.23
CA ARG A 84 1.37 -6.03 -2.01
C ARG A 84 1.93 -7.15 -1.14
N GLY A 85 1.13 -8.20 -0.94
CA GLY A 85 1.59 -9.41 -0.26
C GLY A 85 2.75 -10.06 -1.00
N ASP A 86 3.57 -10.82 -0.26
CA ASP A 86 4.75 -11.52 -0.80
C ASP A 86 4.40 -12.80 -1.56
N PHE A 87 3.13 -12.99 -1.93
CA PHE A 87 2.70 -14.18 -2.66
C PHE A 87 3.43 -14.27 -4.01
N PRO A 88 4.13 -15.40 -4.28
CA PRO A 88 4.68 -15.64 -5.60
C PRO A 88 3.51 -15.74 -6.58
N GLN A 89 3.54 -14.92 -7.64
CA GLN A 89 2.73 -15.15 -8.83
C GLN A 89 3.34 -16.26 -9.66
#